data_AF-W1QLE0-F1
#
_entry.id   AF-W1QLE0-F1
#
_cell.length_a   1.000
_cell.length_b   1.000
_cell.length_c   1.000
_cell.angle_alpha   90.00
_cell.angle_beta   90.00
_cell.angle_gamma   90.00
#
_symmetry.space_group_name_H-M   'P 1'
#
loop_
_entity.id
_entity.type
_entity.pdbx_description
1 polymer ?
#
loop_
_entity_poly.entity_id
_entity_poly.type
_entity_poly.pdbx_seq_one_letter_code
_entity_poly.pdbx_strand_id
1 'polypeptide(L)'
;MDQINKLIPLWKQLYYKWKSLRTIPLRKKFFVGYDLTGNTYWEFFVERKKGIRPRRLYQPYKPQEFIVDYYENIPVQWLQWLRYTRLRPPSLEELVEDKMRIERIQQLAQLKDQQLHYKELQKDEAIGRSMEKALRNIKK
;
A
#
# COMPACT_ATOMS: atom_id res chain seq x y z
N MET A 1 12.29 -10.85 3.78
CA MET A 1 12.00 -12.19 3.19
C MET A 1 11.46 -13.17 4.23
N ASP A 2 11.97 -13.16 5.46
CA ASP A 2 11.56 -14.11 6.51
C ASP A 2 10.07 -14.08 6.87
N GLN A 3 9.47 -12.88 6.90
CA GLN A 3 8.02 -12.72 7.10
C GLN A 3 7.20 -13.43 6.01
N ILE A 4 7.65 -13.37 4.76
CA ILE A 4 6.98 -14.02 3.63
C ILE A 4 7.11 -15.53 3.74
N ASN A 5 8.29 -16.05 4.10
CA ASN A 5 8.49 -17.49 4.27
C ASN A 5 7.61 -18.08 5.39
N LYS A 6 7.30 -17.28 6.42
CA LYS A 6 6.35 -17.67 7.47
C LYS A 6 4.90 -17.74 6.96
N LEU A 7 4.48 -16.78 6.13
CA LEU A 7 3.12 -16.71 5.57
C LEU A 7 2.90 -17.70 4.42
N ILE A 8 3.92 -17.88 3.58
CA ILE A 8 3.91 -18.68 2.38
C ILE A 8 5.17 -19.56 2.40
N PRO A 9 5.06 -20.79 2.92
CA PRO A 9 6.20 -21.72 2.97
C PRO A 9 6.64 -22.11 1.55
N LEU A 10 7.89 -22.61 1.43
CA LEU A 10 8.52 -22.91 0.14
C LEU A 10 7.68 -23.82 -0.77
N TRP A 11 7.09 -24.89 -0.23
CA TRP A 11 6.23 -25.80 -1.01
C TRP A 11 5.03 -25.06 -1.64
N LYS A 12 4.48 -24.08 -0.93
CA LYS A 12 3.36 -23.25 -1.38
C LYS A 12 3.81 -22.26 -2.45
N GLN A 13 5.03 -21.72 -2.33
CA GLN A 13 5.65 -20.90 -3.38
C GLN A 13 5.88 -21.71 -4.66
N LEU A 14 6.36 -22.95 -4.55
CA LEU A 14 6.50 -23.86 -5.71
C LEU A 14 5.14 -24.17 -6.33
N TYR A 15 4.11 -24.43 -5.51
CA TYR A 15 2.74 -24.61 -5.98
C TYR A 15 2.23 -23.38 -6.75
N TYR A 16 2.47 -22.17 -6.22
CA TYR A 16 2.10 -20.92 -6.89
C TYR A 16 2.87 -20.71 -8.20
N LYS A 17 4.16 -21.04 -8.23
CA LYS A 17 4.97 -21.05 -9.47
C LYS A 17 4.42 -22.03 -10.50
N TRP A 18 3.95 -23.20 -10.07
CA TRP A 18 3.26 -24.13 -10.97
C TRP A 18 1.91 -23.58 -11.42
N LYS A 19 1.17 -22.88 -10.54
CA LYS A 19 -0.12 -22.24 -10.86
C LYS A 19 0.00 -21.01 -11.78
N SER A 20 1.17 -20.38 -11.88
CA SER A 20 1.38 -19.24 -12.78
C SER A 20 1.64 -19.65 -14.23
N LEU A 21 2.02 -20.91 -14.47
CA LEU A 21 2.26 -21.44 -15.81
C LEU A 21 1.01 -21.35 -16.69
N ARG A 22 1.13 -20.60 -17.79
CA ARG A 22 0.09 -20.36 -18.81
C ARG A 22 0.06 -21.40 -19.94
N THR A 23 1.08 -22.24 -20.01
CA THR A 23 1.28 -23.26 -21.06
C THR A 23 0.45 -24.53 -20.85
N ILE A 24 -0.12 -24.71 -19.65
CA ILE A 24 -0.87 -25.91 -19.31
C ILE A 24 -2.23 -25.89 -20.02
N PRO A 25 -2.55 -26.92 -20.83
CA PRO A 25 -3.83 -26.99 -21.51
C PRO A 25 -4.97 -27.01 -20.49
N LEU A 26 -6.12 -26.47 -20.90
CA LEU A 26 -7.37 -26.40 -20.14
C LEU A 26 -7.41 -25.43 -18.94
N ARG A 27 -6.27 -24.94 -18.45
CA ARG A 27 -6.23 -24.00 -17.32
C ARG A 27 -6.82 -22.64 -17.72
N LYS A 28 -7.74 -22.13 -16.89
CA LYS A 28 -8.37 -20.81 -17.08
C LYS A 28 -7.98 -19.78 -16.03
N LYS A 29 -7.44 -20.20 -14.88
CA LYS A 29 -7.04 -19.36 -13.74
C LYS A 29 -5.54 -19.51 -13.49
N PHE A 30 -4.86 -18.38 -13.38
CA PHE A 30 -3.41 -18.28 -13.29
C PHE A 30 -3.03 -17.46 -12.07
N PHE A 31 -2.04 -17.96 -11.33
CA PHE A 31 -1.45 -17.22 -10.23
C PHE A 31 -0.59 -16.08 -10.79
N VAL A 32 -0.75 -14.87 -10.26
CA VAL A 32 0.00 -13.68 -10.70
C VAL A 32 1.05 -13.30 -9.67
N GLY A 33 0.64 -13.18 -8.40
CA GLY A 33 1.53 -12.77 -7.32
C GLY A 33 0.83 -12.78 -5.97
N TYR A 34 1.60 -12.45 -4.94
CA TYR A 34 1.10 -12.25 -3.58
C TYR A 34 1.67 -10.95 -3.01
N ASP A 35 1.04 -10.41 -1.97
CA ASP A 35 1.52 -9.22 -1.26
C ASP A 35 2.34 -9.58 0.00
N LEU A 36 2.78 -8.56 0.73
CA LEU A 36 3.54 -8.72 1.99
C LEU A 36 2.71 -9.34 3.12
N THR A 37 1.38 -9.36 3.00
CA THR A 37 0.45 -9.88 4.02
C THR A 37 0.03 -11.33 3.74
N GLY A 38 0.41 -11.86 2.57
CA GLY A 38 0.11 -13.22 2.12
C GLY A 38 -1.15 -13.33 1.26
N ASN A 39 -1.81 -12.22 0.93
CA ASN A 39 -2.95 -12.23 0.02
C ASN A 39 -2.49 -12.62 -1.38
N THR A 40 -3.36 -13.30 -2.13
CA THR A 40 -3.00 -13.82 -3.45
C THR A 40 -3.84 -13.20 -4.55
N TYR A 41 -3.18 -12.95 -5.68
CA TYR A 41 -3.75 -12.29 -6.83
C TYR A 41 -3.70 -13.22 -8.03
N TRP A 42 -4.82 -13.27 -8.74
CA TRP A 42 -5.07 -14.23 -9.80
C TRP A 42 -5.62 -13.52 -11.02
N GLU A 43 -5.31 -14.06 -12.19
CA GLU A 43 -5.95 -13.69 -13.45
C GLU A 43 -6.70 -14.91 -13.98
N PHE A 44 -7.89 -14.70 -14.54
CA PHE A 44 -8.63 -15.77 -15.18
C PHE A 44 -9.39 -15.32 -16.42
N PHE A 45 -9.58 -16.24 -17.36
CA PHE A 45 -10.40 -16.02 -18.54
C PHE A 45 -11.77 -16.66 -18.34
N VAL A 46 -12.84 -15.87 -18.52
CA VAL A 46 -14.23 -16.37 -18.47
C VAL A 46 -14.46 -17.35 -19.63
N GLU A 47 -14.01 -16.98 -20.82
CA GLU A 47 -14.20 -17.74 -22.04
C GLU A 47 -12.87 -17.87 -22.81
N ARG A 48 -12.67 -18.98 -23.55
CA ARG A 48 -11.45 -19.24 -24.35
C ARG A 48 -11.53 -18.61 -25.74
N LYS A 49 -12.03 -17.38 -25.85
CA LYS A 49 -12.04 -16.63 -27.12
C LYS A 49 -10.84 -15.68 -27.18
N LYS A 50 -10.25 -15.54 -28.38
CA LYS A 50 -9.19 -14.56 -28.65
C LYS A 50 -9.75 -13.15 -28.44
N GLY A 51 -8.96 -12.27 -27.82
CA GLY A 51 -9.32 -10.86 -27.59
C GLY A 51 -10.05 -10.55 -26.28
N ILE A 52 -10.46 -11.56 -25.50
CA ILE A 52 -11.06 -11.31 -24.18
C ILE A 52 -9.98 -10.92 -23.18
N ARG A 53 -10.18 -9.78 -22.51
CA ARG A 53 -9.31 -9.32 -21.41
C ARG A 53 -9.44 -10.26 -20.21
N PRO A 54 -8.33 -10.68 -19.59
CA PRO A 54 -8.39 -11.50 -18.38
C PRO A 54 -9.05 -10.71 -17.25
N ARG A 55 -9.89 -11.38 -16.46
CA ARG A 55 -10.41 -10.84 -15.22
C ARG A 55 -9.40 -11.01 -14.10
N ARG A 56 -9.27 -10.02 -13.24
CA ARG A 56 -8.39 -10.02 -12.08
C ARG A 56 -9.20 -10.36 -10.83
N LEU A 57 -8.65 -11.23 -9.98
CA LEU A 57 -9.28 -11.71 -8.76
C LEU A 57 -8.30 -11.58 -7.60
N TYR A 58 -8.81 -11.01 -6.51
CA TYR A 58 -8.17 -11.00 -5.21
C TYR A 58 -8.68 -12.17 -4.37
N GLN A 59 -7.77 -12.86 -3.68
CA GLN A 59 -8.10 -13.88 -2.69
C GLN A 59 -7.38 -13.56 -1.38
N PRO A 60 -8.14 -13.24 -0.31
CA PRO A 60 -7.59 -12.87 0.98
C PRO A 60 -6.88 -14.07 1.62
N TYR A 61 -5.79 -13.80 2.35
CA TYR A 61 -5.07 -14.84 3.10
C TYR A 61 -5.87 -15.35 4.29
N LYS A 62 -6.53 -14.43 5.00
CA LYS A 62 -7.44 -14.73 6.12
C LYS A 62 -8.88 -14.39 5.70
N PRO A 63 -9.85 -15.28 5.94
CA PRO A 63 -11.25 -14.92 5.76
C PRO A 63 -11.61 -13.82 6.75
N GLN A 64 -12.44 -12.88 6.29
CA GLN A 64 -13.09 -11.84 7.09
C GLN A 64 -14.60 -12.04 7.01
N GLU A 65 -15.30 -11.48 7.99
CA GLU A 65 -16.76 -11.60 8.10
C GLU A 65 -17.46 -10.81 6.99
N PHE A 66 -17.00 -9.59 6.72
CA PHE A 66 -17.59 -8.72 5.72
C PHE A 66 -16.73 -8.60 4.46
N ILE A 67 -17.41 -8.40 3.32
CA ILE A 67 -16.76 -8.26 2.02
C ILE A 67 -16.02 -6.92 1.89
N VAL A 68 -16.49 -5.89 2.60
CA VAL A 68 -15.96 -4.52 2.52
C VAL A 68 -14.54 -4.46 3.12
N ASP A 69 -14.34 -5.11 4.25
CA ASP A 69 -13.09 -5.16 5.03
C ASP A 69 -11.92 -5.72 4.22
N TYR A 70 -12.22 -6.50 3.17
CA TYR A 70 -11.21 -7.13 2.34
C TYR A 70 -10.39 -6.10 1.56
N TYR A 71 -10.96 -4.94 1.28
CA TYR A 71 -10.33 -3.91 0.46
C TYR A 71 -9.50 -2.90 1.25
N GLU A 72 -9.67 -2.84 2.58
CA GLU A 72 -8.99 -1.85 3.44
C GLU A 72 -7.48 -2.09 3.52
N ASN A 73 -7.08 -3.36 3.57
CA ASN A 73 -5.69 -3.75 3.81
C ASN A 73 -4.90 -4.04 2.52
N ILE A 74 -5.47 -3.76 1.35
CA ILE A 74 -4.83 -4.05 0.06
C ILE A 74 -3.82 -2.94 -0.28
N PRO A 75 -2.56 -3.27 -0.61
CA PRO A 75 -1.60 -2.28 -1.09
C PRO A 75 -2.12 -1.54 -2.33
N VAL A 76 -1.88 -0.23 -2.40
CA VAL A 76 -2.39 0.64 -3.48
C VAL A 76 -1.93 0.15 -4.86
N GLN A 77 -0.71 -0.37 -4.97
CA GLN A 77 -0.16 -0.89 -6.21
C GLN A 77 -0.96 -2.10 -6.74
N TRP A 78 -1.37 -2.98 -5.83
CA TRP A 78 -2.25 -4.11 -6.15
C TRP A 78 -3.68 -3.65 -6.44
N LEU A 79 -4.20 -2.63 -5.75
CA LEU A 79 -5.49 -2.02 -6.08
C LEU A 79 -5.52 -1.43 -7.50
N GLN A 80 -4.46 -0.72 -7.91
CA GLN A 80 -4.31 -0.20 -9.28
C GLN A 80 -4.31 -1.32 -10.31
N TRP A 81 -3.61 -2.41 -10.01
CA TRP A 81 -3.63 -3.59 -10.86
C TRP A 81 -5.03 -4.23 -10.89
N LEU A 82 -5.71 -4.43 -9.77
CA LEU A 82 -7.08 -4.96 -9.76
C LEU A 82 -8.06 -4.09 -10.56
N ARG A 83 -7.87 -2.76 -10.55
CA ARG A 83 -8.70 -1.77 -11.27
C ARG A 83 -8.31 -1.56 -12.74
N TYR A 84 -7.40 -2.35 -13.28
CA TYR A 84 -6.90 -2.22 -14.65
C TYR A 84 -6.23 -0.88 -14.99
N THR A 85 -5.89 -0.05 -14.01
CA THR A 85 -5.13 1.18 -14.25
C THR A 85 -3.66 0.87 -14.49
N ARG A 86 -3.16 -0.23 -13.91
CA ARG A 86 -1.80 -0.73 -14.11
C ARG A 86 -1.79 -2.01 -14.93
N LEU A 87 -0.94 -2.07 -15.96
CA LEU A 87 -0.82 -3.23 -16.85
C LEU A 87 -0.06 -4.38 -16.18
N ARG A 88 1.15 -4.10 -15.65
CA ARG A 88 2.01 -5.09 -15.01
C ARG A 88 1.71 -5.21 -13.51
N PRO A 89 1.66 -6.43 -12.94
CA PRO A 89 1.52 -6.59 -11.49
C PRO A 89 2.73 -5.97 -10.76
N PRO A 90 2.55 -5.50 -9.52
CA PRO A 90 3.66 -5.01 -8.72
C PRO A 90 4.60 -6.16 -8.31
N SER A 91 5.88 -5.84 -8.13
CA SER A 91 6.87 -6.80 -7.61
C SER A 91 6.90 -6.79 -6.08
N LEU A 92 7.47 -7.83 -5.46
CA LEU A 92 7.63 -7.86 -4.00
C LEU A 92 8.60 -6.78 -3.51
N GLU A 93 9.67 -6.54 -4.26
CA GLU A 93 10.67 -5.51 -3.97
C GLU A 93 10.01 -4.12 -3.97
N GLU A 94 9.17 -3.83 -4.97
CA GLU A 94 8.42 -2.58 -5.08
C GLU A 94 7.48 -2.35 -3.88
N LEU A 95 6.85 -3.42 -3.37
CA LEU A 95 6.00 -3.34 -2.18
C LEU A 95 6.82 -3.05 -0.91
N VAL A 96 8.01 -3.65 -0.79
CA VAL A 96 8.90 -3.42 0.36
C VAL A 96 9.44 -1.99 0.32
N GLU A 97 9.87 -1.51 -0.85
CA GLU A 97 10.34 -0.14 -1.04
C GLU A 97 9.27 0.90 -0.73
N ASP A 98 8.03 0.67 -1.16
CA ASP A 98 6.93 1.57 -0.88
C ASP A 98 6.57 1.61 0.60
N LYS A 99 6.63 0.47 1.29
CA LYS A 99 6.48 0.42 2.76
C LYS A 99 7.55 1.27 3.44
N MET A 100 8.82 1.08 3.08
CA MET A 100 9.93 1.88 3.62
C MET A 100 9.80 3.38 3.27
N ARG A 101 9.25 3.70 2.10
CA ARG A 101 8.97 5.08 1.69
C ARG A 101 7.88 5.71 2.57
N ILE A 102 6.79 4.99 2.84
CA ILE A 102 5.70 5.46 3.71
C ILE A 102 6.22 5.73 5.12
N GLU A 103 7.01 4.81 5.69
CA GLU A 103 7.63 4.97 7.01
C GLU A 103 8.52 6.21 7.09
N ARG A 104 9.36 6.43 6.06
CA ARG A 104 10.20 7.64 5.97
C ARG A 104 9.37 8.92 5.89
N ILE A 105 8.30 8.93 5.10
CA ILE A 105 7.43 10.10 4.96
C ILE A 105 6.73 10.43 6.28
N GLN A 106 6.30 9.41 7.03
CA GLN A 106 5.68 9.63 8.34
C GLN A 106 6.66 10.30 9.31
N GLN A 107 7.91 9.86 9.35
CA GLN A 107 8.97 10.49 10.16
C GLN A 107 9.22 11.94 9.74
N LEU A 108 9.31 12.20 8.43
CA LEU A 108 9.51 13.55 7.90
C LEU A 108 8.33 14.47 8.18
N ALA A 109 7.09 13.96 8.10
CA ALA A 109 5.88 14.70 8.45
C ALA A 109 5.90 15.10 9.92
N GLN A 110 6.21 14.16 10.83
CA GLN A 110 6.31 14.43 12.25
C GLN A 110 7.35 15.52 12.57
N LEU A 111 8.53 15.46 11.95
CA LEU A 111 9.56 16.48 12.12
C LEU A 111 9.08 17.84 11.60
N LYS A 112 8.36 17.85 10.48
CA LYS A 112 7.81 19.08 9.91
C LYS A 112 6.76 19.71 10.83
N ASP A 113 5.88 18.91 11.41
CA ASP A 113 4.84 19.37 12.33
C ASP A 113 5.45 19.97 13.60
N GLN A 114 6.50 19.36 14.14
CA GLN A 114 7.27 19.92 15.27
C GLN A 114 7.89 21.28 14.92
N GLN A 115 8.47 21.42 13.72
CA GLN A 115 9.02 22.69 13.26
C GLN A 115 7.94 23.76 13.07
N LEU A 116 6.76 23.39 12.57
CA LEU A 116 5.63 24.30 12.41
C LEU A 116 5.14 24.80 13.77
N HIS A 117 4.92 23.89 14.72
CA HIS A 117 4.50 24.21 16.08
C HIS A 117 5.50 25.16 16.78
N TYR A 118 6.81 24.90 16.66
CA TYR A 118 7.83 25.79 17.22
C TYR A 118 7.78 27.20 16.61
N LYS A 119 7.55 27.31 15.31
CA LYS A 119 7.40 28.61 14.63
C LYS A 119 6.14 29.35 15.06
N GLU A 120 5.05 28.64 15.34
CA GLU A 120 3.81 29.22 15.87
C GLU A 120 4.06 29.82 17.26
N LEU A 121 4.69 29.07 18.17
CA LEU A 121 5.06 29.58 19.50
C LEU A 121 5.96 30.83 19.42
N GLN A 122 6.96 30.83 18.53
CA GLN A 122 7.82 32.00 18.33
C GLN A 122 7.05 33.23 17.83
N LYS A 123 6.05 33.02 16.97
CA LYS A 123 5.17 34.12 16.50
C LYS A 123 4.33 34.66 17.65
N ASP A 124 3.73 33.78 18.45
CA ASP A 124 2.90 34.17 19.59
C ASP A 124 3.72 34.95 20.63
N GLU A 125 4.95 34.51 20.91
CA GLU A 125 5.88 35.25 21.76
C GLU A 125 6.23 36.63 21.17
N ALA A 126 6.48 36.71 19.86
CA ALA A 126 6.78 37.98 19.21
C ALA A 126 5.59 38.95 19.24
N ILE A 127 4.37 38.44 19.05
CA ILE A 127 3.12 39.20 19.17
C ILE A 127 2.96 39.70 20.61
N GLY A 128 3.15 38.83 21.60
CA GLY A 128 3.11 39.21 23.02
C GLY A 128 4.12 40.31 23.36
N ARG A 129 5.39 40.17 22.94
CA ARG A 129 6.44 41.20 23.14
C ARG A 129 6.10 42.52 22.46
N SER A 130 5.50 42.49 21.27
CA SER A 130 5.03 43.69 20.55
C SER A 130 3.92 44.40 21.33
N MET A 131 2.94 43.63 21.81
CA MET A 131 1.82 44.13 22.61
C MET A 131 2.27 44.74 23.94
N GLU A 132 3.20 44.10 24.65
CA GLU A 132 3.78 44.63 25.88
C GLU A 132 4.48 45.99 25.67
N LYS A 133 5.25 46.12 24.58
CA LYS A 133 5.89 47.40 24.22
C LYS A 133 4.85 48.49 23.95
N ALA A 134 3.78 48.17 23.22
CA ALA A 134 2.69 49.11 22.97
C ALA A 134 2.02 49.58 24.27
N LEU A 135 1.72 48.67 25.20
CA LEU A 135 1.14 49.01 26.50
C LEU A 135 2.06 49.89 27.35
N ARG A 136 3.38 49.63 27.34
CA ARG A 136 4.37 50.47 28.05
C ARG A 136 4.42 51.88 27.49
N ASN A 137 4.27 52.05 26.18
CA ASN A 137 4.26 53.37 25.54
C ASN A 137 2.99 54.17 25.88
N ILE A 138 1.83 53.52 26.06
CA ILE A 138 0.57 54.19 26.43
C ILE A 138 0.58 54.67 27.89
N LYS A 139 1.30 53.97 28.78
CA LYS A 139 1.39 54.33 30.21
C LYS A 139 2.38 55.47 30.52
N LYS A 140 3.20 55.89 29.55
CA LYS A 140 4.11 57.04 29.67
C LYS A 140 3.41 58.30 29.16
#